data_AF-A0A829ZUP4-F1
#
_entry.id   AF-A0A829ZUP4-F1
#
_cell.length_a   1.000
_cell.length_b   1.000
_cell.length_c   1.000
_cell.angle_alpha   90.00
_cell.angle_beta   90.00
_cell.angle_gamma   90.00
#
_symmetry.space_group_name_H-M   'P 1'
#
loop_
_entity.id
_entity.type
_entity.pdbx_description
1 polymer ?
#
loop_
_entity_poly.entity_id
_entity_poly.type
_entity_poly.pdbx_seq_one_letter_code
_entity_poly.pdbx_strand_id
1 'polypeptide(L)'
;MALGVYELIADDLALIEEYVDEEVKNYVRPPLNTWDQNFLPSLVVLSGRYYGYEGRRLFSMAAALKLIFLGTFIHARAGTEPARPALWGDYLYTKFFALLCRDGNLEFLPHLTEVICRINLRFIHSVVKKEDPDVAAVEVCGLLGGLATRLGTTLAGAPADEVEGWYDVGHAFGLLWGIQNCGRPLLTSHHVAKAEEALEKVPDISGRKVWRGIFLDLCKPATVWRLAP
;
A
#
# COMPACT_ATOMS: atom_id res chain seq x y z
N MET A 1 -2.69 1.93 28.13
CA MET A 1 -3.43 1.88 26.86
C MET A 1 -2.39 1.83 25.76
N ALA A 2 -2.35 0.77 24.96
CA ALA A 2 -1.48 0.74 23.79
C ALA A 2 -2.11 1.70 22.78
N LEU A 3 -1.43 2.79 22.47
CA LEU A 3 -1.83 3.68 21.37
C LEU A 3 -1.91 2.83 20.09
N GLY A 4 -3.00 2.97 19.33
CA GLY A 4 -3.12 2.31 18.04
C GLY A 4 -1.99 2.74 17.12
N VAL A 5 -1.50 1.84 16.26
CA VAL A 5 -0.37 2.10 15.35
C VAL A 5 -0.52 3.41 14.55
N TYR A 6 -1.76 3.76 14.18
CA TYR A 6 -2.08 4.97 13.42
C TYR A 6 -2.18 6.23 14.27
N GLU A 7 -2.36 6.13 15.58
CA GLU A 7 -2.42 7.30 16.47
C GLU A 7 -1.08 8.04 16.52
N LEU A 8 0.04 7.34 16.28
CA LEU A 8 1.38 7.92 16.24
C LEU A 8 1.65 8.80 15.01
N ILE A 9 0.85 8.63 13.95
CA ILE A 9 0.98 9.33 12.66
C ILE A 9 -0.37 9.90 12.21
N ALA A 10 -1.28 10.16 13.16
CA ALA A 10 -2.65 10.55 12.85
C ALA A 10 -2.71 11.87 12.07
N ASP A 11 -1.89 12.84 12.46
CA ASP A 11 -1.80 14.14 11.79
C ASP A 11 -1.27 13.98 10.35
N ASP A 12 -0.32 13.06 10.13
CA ASP A 12 0.21 12.77 8.79
C ASP A 12 -0.83 12.11 7.90
N LEU A 13 -1.56 11.14 8.46
CA LEU A 13 -2.64 10.46 7.74
C LEU A 13 -3.77 11.43 7.38
N ALA A 14 -4.11 12.36 8.27
CA ALA A 14 -5.07 13.42 7.98
C ALA A 14 -4.62 14.31 6.82
N LEU A 15 -3.35 14.76 6.83
CA LEU A 15 -2.78 15.52 5.71
C LEU A 15 -2.82 14.72 4.41
N ILE A 16 -2.49 13.42 4.44
CA ILE A 16 -2.54 12.57 3.25
C ILE A 16 -3.98 12.45 2.70
N GLU A 17 -4.99 12.37 3.56
CA GLU A 17 -6.39 12.42 3.10
C GLU A 17 -6.73 13.75 2.43
N GLU A 18 -6.24 14.88 2.94
CA GLU A 18 -6.44 16.19 2.30
C GLU A 18 -5.87 16.21 0.87
N TYR A 19 -4.65 15.68 0.68
CA TYR A 19 -4.07 15.53 -0.67
C TYR A 19 -4.97 14.68 -1.58
N VAL A 20 -5.47 13.56 -1.08
CA VAL A 20 -6.33 12.66 -1.88
C VAL A 20 -7.66 13.32 -2.21
N ASP A 21 -8.31 13.97 -1.23
CA ASP A 21 -9.59 14.65 -1.41
C ASP A 21 -9.50 15.82 -2.38
N GLU A 22 -8.41 16.58 -2.36
CA GLU A 22 -8.17 17.63 -3.35
C GLU A 22 -8.11 17.06 -4.78
N GLU A 23 -7.39 15.95 -4.98
CA GLU A 23 -7.25 15.33 -6.30
C GLU A 23 -8.56 14.72 -6.82
N VAL A 24 -9.39 14.21 -5.93
CA VAL A 24 -10.60 13.46 -6.27
C VAL A 24 -11.90 14.17 -5.89
N LYS A 25 -11.87 15.50 -5.71
CA LYS A 25 -13.05 16.31 -5.31
C LYS A 25 -14.34 16.10 -6.11
N ASN A 26 -14.22 15.64 -7.36
CA ASN A 26 -15.36 15.37 -8.26
C ASN A 26 -15.72 13.88 -8.33
N TYR A 27 -15.15 13.04 -7.47
CA TYR A 27 -15.32 11.60 -7.45
C TYR A 27 -15.77 11.13 -6.06
N VAL A 28 -16.87 10.38 -6.03
CA VAL A 28 -17.33 9.72 -4.81
C VAL A 28 -16.53 8.43 -4.63
N ARG A 29 -15.60 8.45 -3.68
CA ARG A 29 -14.76 7.29 -3.36
C ARG A 29 -15.60 6.12 -2.81
N PRO A 30 -15.24 4.86 -3.10
CA PRO A 30 -15.81 3.74 -2.38
C PRO A 30 -15.45 3.85 -0.89
N PRO A 31 -16.35 3.46 0.02
CA PRO A 31 -16.05 3.46 1.45
C PRO A 31 -14.91 2.48 1.72
N LEU A 32 -13.88 2.95 2.44
CA LEU A 32 -12.76 2.13 2.90
C LEU A 32 -12.87 1.91 4.41
N ASN A 33 -12.45 0.75 4.88
CA ASN A 33 -12.21 0.56 6.31
C ASN A 33 -10.89 1.25 6.71
N THR A 34 -10.63 1.37 8.02
CA THR A 34 -9.44 2.05 8.55
C THR A 34 -8.12 1.48 8.02
N TRP A 35 -8.04 0.17 7.80
CA TRP A 35 -6.82 -0.45 7.26
C TRP A 35 -6.63 -0.15 5.78
N ASP A 36 -7.67 -0.34 4.96
CA ASP A 36 -7.59 -0.02 3.53
C ASP A 36 -7.33 1.48 3.29
N GLN A 37 -7.79 2.32 4.21
CA GLN A 37 -7.55 3.75 4.16
C GLN A 37 -6.09 4.11 4.49
N ASN A 38 -5.51 3.50 5.53
CA ASN A 38 -4.29 4.00 6.17
C ASN A 38 -3.06 3.11 6.00
N PHE A 39 -3.23 1.84 5.59
CA PHE A 39 -2.14 0.87 5.56
C PHE A 39 -1.00 1.32 4.65
N LEU A 40 -1.22 1.44 3.34
CA LEU A 40 -0.17 1.86 2.40
C LEU A 40 0.40 3.26 2.71
N PRO A 41 -0.42 4.29 3.01
CA PRO A 41 0.10 5.58 3.47
C PRO A 41 1.02 5.48 4.68
N SER A 42 0.65 4.68 5.69
CA SER A 42 1.48 4.51 6.88
C SER A 42 2.83 3.88 6.58
N LEU A 43 2.90 2.92 5.65
CA LEU A 43 4.16 2.28 5.28
C LEU A 43 5.12 3.27 4.62
N VAL A 44 4.61 4.14 3.73
CA VAL A 44 5.42 5.21 3.12
C VAL A 44 5.95 6.16 4.19
N VAL A 45 5.06 6.68 5.05
CA VAL A 45 5.45 7.68 6.07
C VAL A 45 6.43 7.11 7.08
N LEU A 46 6.13 5.94 7.65
CA LEU A 46 6.95 5.34 8.70
C LEU A 46 8.34 4.95 8.19
N SER A 47 8.43 4.47 6.94
CA SER A 47 9.72 4.07 6.37
C SER A 47 10.57 5.28 5.98
N GLY A 48 9.97 6.37 5.47
CA GLY A 48 10.70 7.62 5.25
C GLY A 48 11.17 8.28 6.54
N ARG A 49 10.30 8.32 7.56
CA ARG A 49 10.64 8.87 8.89
C ARG A 49 11.70 8.09 9.63
N TYR A 50 11.79 6.78 9.38
CA TYR A 50 12.85 5.95 9.94
C TYR A 50 14.25 6.50 9.60
N TYR A 51 14.41 7.12 8.43
CA TYR A 51 15.64 7.81 8.00
C TYR A 51 15.60 9.33 8.22
N GLY A 52 14.66 9.83 9.02
CA GLY A 52 14.57 11.25 9.38
C GLY A 52 13.98 12.17 8.31
N TYR A 53 13.31 11.62 7.28
CA TYR A 53 12.68 12.46 6.26
C TYR A 53 11.30 12.98 6.70
N GLU A 54 11.15 14.31 6.71
CA GLU A 54 9.91 15.01 7.11
C GLU A 54 9.36 15.93 6.01
N GLY A 55 9.89 15.82 4.78
CA GLY A 55 9.49 16.66 3.66
C GLY A 55 8.07 16.38 3.15
N ARG A 56 7.39 17.41 2.64
CA ARG A 56 6.01 17.28 2.10
C ARG A 56 5.87 16.27 0.96
N ARG A 57 6.96 16.01 0.23
CA ARG A 57 7.03 15.01 -0.84
C ARG A 57 6.66 13.60 -0.35
N LEU A 58 6.86 13.32 0.94
CA LEU A 58 6.48 12.05 1.56
C LEU A 58 4.96 11.86 1.58
N PHE A 59 4.23 12.93 1.92
CA PHE A 59 2.77 12.91 1.99
C PHE A 59 2.14 12.81 0.60
N SER A 60 2.65 13.57 -0.37
CA SER A 60 2.16 13.49 -1.75
C SER A 60 2.49 12.14 -2.39
N MET A 61 3.63 11.52 -2.06
CA MET A 61 3.95 10.15 -2.48
C MET A 61 3.00 9.11 -1.88
N ALA A 62 2.68 9.23 -0.58
CA ALA A 62 1.73 8.36 0.09
C ALA A 62 0.30 8.49 -0.52
N ALA A 63 -0.12 9.72 -0.82
CA ALA A 63 -1.38 10.00 -1.52
C ALA A 63 -1.38 9.42 -2.94
N ALA A 64 -0.29 9.56 -3.70
CA ALA A 64 -0.15 8.99 -5.04
C ALA A 64 -0.29 7.46 -5.01
N LEU A 65 0.36 6.80 -4.05
CA LEU A 65 0.24 5.35 -3.87
C LEU A 65 -1.20 4.92 -3.51
N LYS A 66 -1.89 5.71 -2.70
CA LYS A 66 -3.31 5.45 -2.38
C LYS A 66 -4.23 5.59 -3.61
N LEU A 67 -3.97 6.56 -4.49
CA LEU A 67 -4.69 6.69 -5.76
C LEU A 67 -4.42 5.48 -6.68
N ILE A 68 -3.18 4.98 -6.72
CA ILE A 68 -2.83 3.76 -7.46
C ILE A 68 -3.61 2.56 -6.91
N PHE A 69 -3.63 2.37 -5.58
CA PHE A 69 -4.40 1.32 -4.92
C PHE A 69 -5.89 1.38 -5.30
N LEU A 70 -6.52 2.55 -5.17
CA LEU A 70 -7.92 2.73 -5.54
C LEU A 70 -8.17 2.40 -7.01
N GLY A 71 -7.35 2.94 -7.93
CA GLY A 71 -7.50 2.69 -9.36
C GLY A 71 -7.35 1.21 -9.72
N THR A 72 -6.33 0.55 -9.16
CA THR A 72 -6.08 -0.89 -9.31
C THR A 72 -7.30 -1.73 -8.93
N PHE A 73 -7.86 -1.52 -7.74
CA PHE A 73 -8.96 -2.35 -7.26
C PHE A 73 -10.32 -1.98 -7.88
N ILE A 74 -10.50 -0.74 -8.36
CA ILE A 74 -11.65 -0.38 -9.19
C ILE A 74 -11.58 -1.12 -10.54
N HIS A 75 -10.42 -1.13 -11.20
CA HIS A 75 -10.23 -1.89 -12.44
C HIS A 75 -10.46 -3.39 -12.24
N ALA A 76 -9.92 -3.97 -11.17
CA ALA A 76 -10.11 -5.39 -10.85
C ALA A 76 -11.58 -5.80 -10.67
N ARG A 77 -12.45 -4.84 -10.32
CA ARG A 77 -13.90 -5.05 -10.09
C ARG A 77 -14.78 -4.70 -11.28
N ALA A 78 -14.19 -4.34 -12.42
CA ALA A 78 -14.91 -3.98 -13.63
C ALA A 78 -15.95 -5.02 -14.06
N GLY A 79 -15.67 -6.31 -13.81
CA GLY A 79 -16.61 -7.41 -14.05
C GLY A 79 -17.19 -7.38 -15.46
N THR A 80 -18.51 -7.47 -15.57
CA THR A 80 -19.26 -7.44 -16.84
C THR A 80 -19.65 -6.04 -17.31
N GLU A 81 -19.48 -5.01 -16.49
CA GLU A 81 -19.80 -3.61 -16.82
C GLU A 81 -18.55 -2.72 -16.79
N PRO A 82 -17.59 -2.94 -17.71
CA PRO A 82 -16.25 -2.37 -17.55
C PRO A 82 -16.18 -0.87 -17.79
N ALA A 83 -17.15 -0.27 -18.48
CA ALA A 83 -17.05 1.11 -18.95
C ALA A 83 -16.85 2.13 -17.80
N ARG A 84 -17.65 2.05 -16.73
CA ARG A 84 -17.54 3.00 -15.61
C ARG A 84 -16.30 2.74 -14.74
N PRO A 85 -16.02 1.51 -14.28
CA PRO A 85 -14.83 1.23 -13.48
C PRO A 85 -13.53 1.49 -14.25
N ALA A 86 -13.48 1.21 -15.56
CA ALA A 86 -12.33 1.55 -16.39
C ALA A 86 -12.02 3.04 -16.35
N LEU A 87 -13.01 3.89 -16.66
CA LEU A 87 -12.84 5.34 -16.65
C LEU A 87 -12.47 5.90 -15.28
N TRP A 88 -13.04 5.37 -14.20
CA TRP A 88 -12.69 5.80 -12.85
C TRP A 88 -11.28 5.39 -12.44
N GLY A 89 -10.86 4.17 -12.77
CA GLY A 89 -9.48 3.75 -12.53
C GLY A 89 -8.47 4.55 -13.36
N ASP A 90 -8.78 4.83 -14.63
CA ASP A 90 -7.93 5.65 -15.51
C ASP A 90 -7.85 7.11 -15.03
N TYR A 91 -8.95 7.65 -14.51
CA TYR A 91 -8.97 8.96 -13.87
C TYR A 91 -8.02 8.97 -12.65
N LEU A 92 -8.11 7.99 -11.76
CA LEU A 92 -7.23 7.89 -10.59
C LEU A 92 -5.75 7.71 -10.99
N TYR A 93 -5.48 6.95 -12.05
CA TYR A 93 -4.13 6.85 -12.61
C TYR A 93 -3.60 8.17 -13.17
N THR A 94 -4.45 8.93 -13.84
CA THR A 94 -4.10 10.28 -14.30
C THR A 94 -3.82 11.22 -13.12
N LYS A 95 -4.58 11.07 -12.02
CA LYS A 95 -4.41 11.87 -10.81
C LYS A 95 -3.13 11.58 -10.05
N PHE A 96 -2.71 10.31 -9.91
CA PHE A 96 -1.40 10.05 -9.30
C PHE A 96 -0.29 10.71 -10.14
N PHE A 97 -0.36 10.64 -11.48
CA PHE A 97 0.67 11.23 -12.34
C PHE A 97 0.74 12.76 -12.19
N ALA A 98 -0.42 13.42 -12.16
CA ALA A 98 -0.51 14.85 -11.91
C ALA A 98 0.12 15.23 -10.55
N LEU A 99 -0.14 14.44 -9.51
CA LEU A 99 0.39 14.62 -8.17
C LEU A 99 1.93 14.48 -8.13
N LEU A 100 2.49 13.48 -8.83
CA LEU A 100 3.94 13.32 -8.94
C LEU A 100 4.63 14.52 -9.60
N CYS A 101 4.03 15.04 -10.68
CA CYS A 101 4.55 16.21 -11.39
C CYS A 101 4.50 17.47 -10.52
N ARG A 102 3.35 17.71 -9.85
CA ARG A 102 3.14 18.91 -9.03
C ARG A 102 4.11 18.98 -7.86
N ASP A 103 4.31 17.85 -7.18
CA ASP A 103 5.02 17.82 -5.90
C ASP A 103 6.46 17.33 -6.03
N GLY A 104 7.00 17.29 -7.26
CA GLY A 104 8.40 17.01 -7.53
C GLY A 104 8.84 15.58 -7.22
N ASN A 105 7.99 14.60 -7.54
CA ASN A 105 8.21 13.16 -7.32
C ASN A 105 8.32 12.36 -8.63
N LEU A 106 8.55 13.05 -9.76
CA LEU A 106 8.56 12.44 -11.09
C LEU A 106 9.66 11.39 -11.28
N GLU A 107 10.76 11.48 -10.52
CA GLU A 107 11.86 10.51 -10.56
C GLU A 107 11.43 9.10 -10.11
N PHE A 108 10.33 8.96 -9.38
CA PHE A 108 9.79 7.67 -8.95
C PHE A 108 8.87 7.01 -9.99
N LEU A 109 8.52 7.72 -11.06
CA LEU A 109 7.63 7.21 -12.10
C LEU A 109 8.09 5.85 -12.68
N PRO A 110 9.39 5.60 -12.95
CA PRO A 110 9.83 4.30 -13.43
C PRO A 110 9.48 3.16 -12.46
N HIS A 111 9.71 3.35 -11.15
CA HIS A 111 9.41 2.35 -10.13
C HIS A 111 7.90 2.11 -9.99
N LEU A 112 7.11 3.18 -10.00
CA LEU A 112 5.65 3.10 -9.91
C LEU A 112 5.05 2.37 -11.13
N THR A 113 5.47 2.76 -12.34
CA THR A 113 4.97 2.17 -13.58
C THR A 113 5.36 0.70 -13.73
N GLU A 114 6.57 0.31 -13.33
CA GLU A 114 6.99 -1.10 -13.30
C GLU A 114 6.04 -1.94 -12.43
N VAL A 115 5.73 -1.48 -11.22
CA VAL A 115 4.83 -2.19 -10.31
C VAL A 115 3.40 -2.20 -10.84
N ILE A 116 2.89 -1.08 -11.39
CA ILE A 116 1.56 -1.03 -12.02
C ILE A 116 1.46 -2.04 -13.17
N CYS A 117 2.49 -2.13 -14.02
CA CYS A 117 2.55 -3.12 -15.10
C CYS A 117 2.50 -4.56 -14.55
N ARG A 118 3.26 -4.86 -13.50
CA ARG A 118 3.24 -6.18 -12.84
C ARG A 118 1.88 -6.50 -12.25
N ILE A 119 1.22 -5.53 -11.60
CA ILE A 119 -0.13 -5.66 -11.05
C ILE A 119 -1.14 -5.97 -12.16
N ASN A 120 -1.13 -5.20 -13.25
CA ASN A 120 -2.04 -5.40 -14.37
C ASN A 120 -1.83 -6.77 -15.02
N LEU A 121 -0.58 -7.18 -15.26
CA LEU A 121 -0.25 -8.52 -15.77
C LEU A 121 -0.73 -9.62 -14.82
N ARG A 122 -0.63 -9.42 -13.50
CA ARG A 122 -1.08 -10.40 -12.52
C ARG A 122 -2.58 -10.64 -12.57
N PHE A 123 -3.38 -9.58 -12.66
CA PHE A 123 -4.83 -9.69 -12.82
C PHE A 123 -5.23 -10.26 -14.18
N ILE A 124 -4.55 -9.88 -15.27
CA ILE A 124 -4.78 -10.48 -16.59
C ILE A 124 -4.52 -12.00 -16.54
N HIS A 125 -3.41 -12.41 -15.92
CA HIS A 125 -3.06 -13.81 -15.77
C HIS A 125 -4.07 -14.59 -14.92
N SER A 126 -4.61 -14.01 -13.85
CA SER A 126 -5.61 -14.70 -13.02
C SER A 126 -6.90 -14.94 -13.80
N VAL A 127 -7.35 -13.97 -14.61
CA VAL A 127 -8.52 -14.11 -15.47
C VAL A 127 -8.29 -15.20 -16.53
N VAL A 128 -7.15 -15.17 -17.23
CA VAL A 128 -6.81 -16.16 -18.28
C VAL A 128 -6.72 -17.57 -17.70
N LYS A 129 -6.13 -17.72 -16.51
CA LYS A 129 -5.97 -19.01 -15.83
C LYS A 129 -7.21 -19.46 -15.04
N LYS A 130 -8.26 -18.63 -14.96
CA LYS A 130 -9.45 -18.85 -14.12
C LYS A 130 -9.05 -19.14 -12.66
N GLU A 131 -8.04 -18.44 -12.19
CA GLU A 131 -7.59 -18.51 -10.81
C GLU A 131 -8.57 -17.78 -9.89
N ASP A 132 -8.56 -18.15 -8.61
CA ASP A 132 -9.27 -17.42 -7.58
C ASP A 132 -8.78 -15.94 -7.56
N PRO A 133 -9.68 -14.95 -7.76
CA PRO A 133 -9.31 -13.54 -7.75
C PRO A 133 -8.68 -13.09 -6.43
N ASP A 134 -8.98 -13.76 -5.31
CA ASP A 134 -8.40 -13.44 -4.01
C ASP A 134 -6.89 -13.75 -3.97
N VAL A 135 -6.42 -14.78 -4.67
CA VAL A 135 -4.98 -15.09 -4.75
C VAL A 135 -4.23 -13.97 -5.47
N ALA A 136 -4.79 -13.48 -6.58
CA ALA A 136 -4.21 -12.35 -7.31
C ALA A 136 -4.25 -11.06 -6.48
N ALA A 137 -5.34 -10.79 -5.78
CA ALA A 137 -5.49 -9.63 -4.91
C ALA A 137 -4.46 -9.64 -3.76
N VAL A 138 -4.24 -10.80 -3.12
CA VAL A 138 -3.22 -10.97 -2.08
C VAL A 138 -1.83 -10.63 -2.59
N GLU A 139 -1.44 -11.19 -3.75
CA GLU A 139 -0.13 -10.91 -4.35
C GLU A 139 0.02 -9.42 -4.69
N VAL A 140 -1.02 -8.79 -5.22
CA VAL A 140 -1.04 -7.36 -5.54
C VAL A 140 -0.88 -6.51 -4.27
N CYS A 141 -1.52 -6.88 -3.16
CA CYS A 141 -1.31 -6.21 -1.88
C CYS A 141 0.15 -6.32 -1.41
N GLY A 142 0.80 -7.47 -1.64
CA GLY A 142 2.23 -7.65 -1.41
C GLY A 142 3.09 -6.70 -2.25
N LEU A 143 2.82 -6.60 -3.56
CA LEU A 143 3.53 -5.67 -4.45
C LEU A 143 3.37 -4.21 -4.01
N LEU A 144 2.16 -3.80 -3.65
CA LEU A 144 1.87 -2.44 -3.18
C LEU A 144 2.53 -2.15 -1.83
N GLY A 145 2.53 -3.11 -0.91
CA GLY A 145 3.19 -2.97 0.38
C GLY A 145 4.70 -2.81 0.26
N GLY A 146 5.36 -3.62 -0.58
CA GLY A 146 6.80 -3.49 -0.85
C GLY A 146 7.15 -2.19 -1.56
N LEU A 147 6.32 -1.77 -2.51
CA LEU A 147 6.47 -0.46 -3.15
C LEU A 147 6.36 0.67 -2.13
N ALA A 148 5.41 0.60 -1.18
CA ALA A 148 5.20 1.64 -0.18
C ALA A 148 6.47 1.91 0.65
N THR A 149 7.08 0.85 1.18
CA THR A 149 8.30 0.98 1.99
C THR A 149 9.50 1.41 1.15
N ARG A 150 9.65 0.87 -0.06
CA ARG A 150 10.70 1.29 -1.00
C ARG A 150 10.62 2.79 -1.32
N LEU A 151 9.42 3.32 -1.56
CA LEU A 151 9.24 4.73 -1.88
C LEU A 151 9.64 5.63 -0.70
N GLY A 152 9.20 5.30 0.51
CA GLY A 152 9.53 6.07 1.71
C GLY A 152 11.03 6.09 1.99
N THR A 153 11.68 4.93 1.96
CA THR A 153 13.13 4.83 2.23
C THR A 153 13.99 5.46 1.14
N THR A 154 13.64 5.26 -0.12
CA THR A 154 14.37 5.86 -1.25
C THR A 154 14.25 7.39 -1.22
N LEU A 155 13.05 7.92 -0.94
CA LEU A 155 12.85 9.37 -0.81
C LEU A 155 13.68 9.97 0.35
N ALA A 156 13.89 9.19 1.40
CA ALA A 156 14.70 9.59 2.55
C ALA A 156 16.22 9.40 2.34
N GLY A 157 16.67 8.89 1.19
CA GLY A 157 18.08 8.71 0.88
C GLY A 157 18.72 7.50 1.55
N ALA A 158 17.94 6.46 1.87
CA ALA A 158 18.46 5.22 2.44
C ALA A 158 19.43 4.49 1.48
N PRO A 159 20.42 3.73 2.00
CA PRO A 159 21.28 2.86 1.20
C PRO A 159 20.49 1.81 0.42
N ALA A 160 20.95 1.45 -0.78
CA ALA A 160 20.21 0.57 -1.69
C ALA A 160 19.93 -0.84 -1.13
N ASP A 161 20.85 -1.38 -0.35
CA ASP A 161 20.69 -2.66 0.36
C ASP A 161 19.63 -2.58 1.46
N GLU A 162 19.58 -1.45 2.19
CA GLU A 162 18.54 -1.22 3.19
C GLU A 162 17.17 -0.97 2.55
N VAL A 163 17.11 -0.29 1.40
CA VAL A 163 15.88 -0.09 0.62
C VAL A 163 15.26 -1.44 0.23
N GLU A 164 16.06 -2.42 -0.20
CA GLU A 164 15.56 -3.76 -0.52
C GLU A 164 15.13 -4.53 0.72
N GLY A 165 15.84 -4.41 1.85
CA GLY A 165 15.39 -4.97 3.13
C GLY A 165 14.02 -4.42 3.55
N TRP A 166 13.78 -3.12 3.33
CA TRP A 166 12.49 -2.49 3.58
C TRP A 166 11.41 -2.92 2.59
N TYR A 167 11.75 -3.14 1.32
CA TYR A 167 10.83 -3.72 0.35
C TYR A 167 10.33 -5.09 0.81
N ASP A 168 11.22 -5.95 1.33
CA ASP A 168 10.84 -7.27 1.85
C ASP A 168 9.86 -7.18 3.03
N VAL A 169 10.07 -6.24 3.96
CA VAL A 169 9.13 -5.99 5.08
C VAL A 169 7.77 -5.55 4.55
N GLY A 170 7.76 -4.51 3.70
CA GLY A 170 6.53 -3.99 3.13
C GLY A 170 5.77 -5.04 2.34
N HIS A 171 6.48 -5.86 1.56
CA HIS A 171 5.89 -6.92 0.78
C HIS A 171 5.28 -8.00 1.66
N ALA A 172 5.98 -8.46 2.70
CA ALA A 172 5.44 -9.44 3.61
C ALA A 172 4.21 -8.92 4.38
N PHE A 173 4.23 -7.66 4.80
CA PHE A 173 3.09 -7.04 5.48
C PHE A 173 1.89 -6.85 4.53
N GLY A 174 2.16 -6.45 3.28
CA GLY A 174 1.15 -6.35 2.24
C GLY A 174 0.45 -7.67 1.95
N LEU A 175 1.18 -8.79 1.93
CA LEU A 175 0.60 -10.13 1.82
C LEU A 175 -0.32 -10.44 3.00
N LEU A 176 0.12 -10.19 4.24
CA LEU A 176 -0.70 -10.41 5.44
C LEU A 176 -1.98 -9.58 5.39
N TRP A 177 -1.88 -8.30 5.04
CA TRP A 177 -3.02 -7.40 4.88
C TRP A 177 -3.99 -7.91 3.80
N GLY A 178 -3.49 -8.29 2.62
CA GLY A 178 -4.31 -8.89 1.56
C GLY A 178 -5.04 -10.15 2.01
N ILE A 179 -4.37 -11.04 2.76
CA ILE A 179 -4.98 -12.27 3.29
C ILE A 179 -6.09 -11.96 4.30
N GLN A 180 -5.91 -10.95 5.16
CA GLN A 180 -6.97 -10.50 6.07
C GLN A 180 -8.18 -9.99 5.28
N ASN A 181 -7.95 -9.28 4.18
CA ASN A 181 -9.02 -8.73 3.36
C ASN A 181 -9.85 -9.81 2.64
N CYS A 182 -9.23 -10.93 2.27
CA CYS A 182 -9.89 -12.08 1.63
C CYS A 182 -10.47 -13.12 2.62
N GLY A 183 -10.46 -12.85 3.94
CA GLY A 183 -11.18 -13.69 4.90
C GLY A 183 -10.46 -14.96 5.37
N ARG A 184 -9.12 -15.01 5.27
CA ARG A 184 -8.20 -15.91 6.02
C ARG A 184 -7.97 -17.37 5.62
N PRO A 185 -8.62 -18.04 4.66
CA PRO A 185 -8.25 -19.43 4.36
C PRO A 185 -6.79 -19.57 3.85
N LEU A 186 -6.17 -18.44 3.44
CA LEU A 186 -4.81 -18.37 2.92
C LEU A 186 -3.74 -18.00 3.96
N LEU A 187 -4.10 -17.66 5.21
CA LEU A 187 -3.10 -17.32 6.22
C LEU A 187 -2.41 -18.60 6.70
N THR A 188 -1.09 -18.66 6.55
CA THR A 188 -0.29 -19.81 6.97
C THR A 188 0.79 -19.36 7.93
N SER A 189 1.31 -20.29 8.74
CA SER A 189 2.47 -20.05 9.59
C SER A 189 3.69 -19.59 8.79
N HIS A 190 3.79 -20.01 7.52
CA HIS A 190 4.84 -19.57 6.60
C HIS A 190 4.78 -18.05 6.31
N HIS A 191 3.58 -17.50 6.07
CA HIS A 191 3.43 -16.06 5.83
C HIS A 191 3.84 -15.22 7.05
N VAL A 192 3.45 -15.67 8.25
CA VAL A 192 3.80 -15.00 9.51
C VAL A 192 5.31 -15.07 9.74
N ALA A 193 5.92 -16.25 9.57
CA ALA A 193 7.36 -16.44 9.75
C ALA A 193 8.17 -15.58 8.76
N LYS A 194 7.74 -15.49 7.50
CA LYS A 194 8.40 -14.64 6.48
C LYS A 194 8.34 -13.16 6.85
N ALA A 195 7.21 -12.68 7.36
CA ALA A 195 7.07 -11.29 7.79
C ALA A 195 7.92 -10.98 9.04
N GLU A 196 8.02 -11.93 9.97
CA GLU A 196 8.90 -11.82 11.13
C GLU A 196 10.38 -11.81 10.72
N GLU A 197 10.80 -12.73 9.84
CA GLU A 197 12.17 -12.78 9.32
C GLU A 197 12.54 -11.50 8.57
N ALA A 198 11.63 -10.94 7.77
CA ALA A 198 11.85 -9.66 7.10
C ALA A 198 12.05 -8.52 8.10
N LEU A 199 11.23 -8.47 9.16
CA LEU A 199 11.33 -7.43 10.18
C LEU A 199 12.65 -7.49 10.96
N GLU A 200 13.21 -8.69 11.18
CA GLU A 200 14.51 -8.84 11.84
C GLU A 200 15.70 -8.32 11.02
N LYS A 201 15.55 -8.19 9.69
CA LYS A 201 16.60 -7.68 8.79
C LYS A 201 16.76 -6.16 8.86
N VAL A 202 15.74 -5.43 9.31
CA VAL A 202 15.78 -3.97 9.43
C VAL A 202 16.44 -3.57 10.75
N PRO A 203 17.38 -2.60 10.81
CA PRO A 203 18.10 -2.29 12.05
C PRO A 203 17.21 -2.01 13.28
N ASP A 204 17.66 -2.44 14.46
CA ASP A 204 16.93 -2.26 15.73
C ASP A 204 17.17 -0.86 16.33
N ILE A 205 16.50 0.14 15.77
CA ILE A 205 16.36 1.47 16.37
C ILE A 205 14.91 1.72 16.82
N SER A 206 14.68 2.82 17.54
CA SER A 206 13.41 3.18 18.22
C SER A 206 12.13 3.03 17.36
N GLY A 207 12.23 3.04 16.04
CA GLY A 207 11.12 2.79 15.11
C GLY A 207 10.60 1.34 15.04
N ARG A 208 11.41 0.32 15.38
CA ARG A 208 11.04 -1.11 15.23
C ARG A 208 9.78 -1.50 16.04
N LYS A 209 9.53 -0.82 17.17
CA LYS A 209 8.32 -1.05 18.00
C LYS A 209 7.02 -0.77 17.24
N VAL A 210 6.99 0.27 16.41
CA VAL A 210 5.80 0.64 15.62
C VAL A 210 5.51 -0.42 14.57
N TRP A 211 6.56 -0.85 13.84
CA TRP A 211 6.48 -1.91 12.85
C TRP A 211 6.07 -3.26 13.45
N ARG A 212 6.58 -3.58 14.64
CA ARG A 212 6.14 -4.76 15.40
C ARG A 212 4.66 -4.64 15.80
N GLY A 213 4.19 -3.44 16.14
CA GLY A 213 2.77 -3.17 16.37
C GLY A 213 1.91 -3.48 15.15
N ILE A 214 2.30 -2.99 13.97
CA ILE A 214 1.60 -3.26 12.70
C ILE A 214 1.53 -4.76 12.44
N PHE A 215 2.68 -5.44 12.56
CA PHE A 215 2.78 -6.88 12.37
C PHE A 215 1.82 -7.64 13.31
N LEU A 216 1.85 -7.34 14.61
CA LEU A 216 0.98 -7.99 15.58
C LEU A 216 -0.50 -7.77 15.28
N ASP A 217 -0.87 -6.56 14.85
CA ASP A 217 -2.24 -6.26 14.46
C ASP A 217 -2.67 -7.01 13.20
N LEU A 218 -1.80 -7.14 12.20
CA LEU A 218 -2.04 -7.95 11.00
C LEU A 218 -2.17 -9.46 11.30
N CYS A 219 -1.60 -9.93 12.41
CA CYS A 219 -1.76 -11.32 12.86
C CYS A 219 -3.04 -11.55 13.66
N LYS A 220 -3.67 -10.52 14.24
CA LYS A 220 -4.88 -10.67 15.08
C LYS A 220 -6.07 -11.16 14.27
N PRO A 221 -6.96 -11.99 14.86
CA PRO A 221 -8.25 -12.36 14.31
C PRO A 221 -9.10 -11.19 13.82
N ALA A 222 -9.08 -10.91 12.51
CA ALA A 222 -10.00 -9.97 11.89
C ALA A 222 -11.33 -10.66 11.57
N THR A 223 -12.44 -9.96 11.78
CA THR A 223 -13.82 -10.36 11.41
C THR A 223 -14.11 -10.31 9.90
N VAL A 224 -13.06 -10.30 9.07
CA VAL A 224 -13.02 -9.96 7.64
C VAL A 224 -13.05 -8.46 7.39
N TRP A 225 -11.97 -7.94 6.81
CA TRP A 225 -11.89 -6.58 6.27
C TRP A 225 -12.15 -6.67 4.79
N ARG A 226 -13.38 -7.01 4.36
CA ARG A 226 -13.62 -7.05 2.92
C ARG A 226 -13.31 -5.66 2.40
N LEU A 227 -12.34 -5.59 1.49
CA LEU A 227 -12.29 -4.61 0.42
C LEU A 227 -13.73 -4.60 -0.11
N ALA A 228 -14.54 -3.61 0.28
CA ALA A 228 -16.00 -3.68 0.16
C ALA A 228 -16.36 -4.00 -1.30
N PRO A 229 -16.95 -5.16 -1.63
CA PRO A 229 -17.29 -5.48 -3.02
C PRO A 229 -18.18 -4.41 -3.63
#